data_AF-A0A7S1SIF1-F1
#
_entry.id   AF-A0A7S1SIF1-F1
#
_cell.length_a   1.000
_cell.length_b   1.000
_cell.length_c   1.000
_cell.angle_alpha   90.00
_cell.angle_beta   90.00
_cell.angle_gamma   90.00
#
_symmetry.space_group_name_H-M   'P 1'
#
loop_
_entity.id
_entity.type
_entity.pdbx_description
1 polymer ?
#
loop_
_entity_poly.entity_id
_entity_poly.type
_entity_poly.pdbx_seq_one_letter_code
_entity_poly.pdbx_strand_id
1 'polypeptide(L)'
;MADSAVCPQCLCSVFSLVHGVKYCDGCGTQLQDFMEEQAEFEFSQMTKSRAHSSQQPKEDGGGGKQRRAFVFNDCAETYARALQTLLHDQVSFLVSTYGCHAGLAETVRSLWRAYVLRSGLLEPQFEEDAAGEGSQVKQEGQTEERGRGQAPGATAVAAQPKMVEARELHTLLWQHAPPAATMELLYLGVLLMREALQPCDLVRAAMAGHLPYLSLPSLAVGAVGSTGTELPEAVLKPRGKPIAYTSIPH
;
A
#
# COMPACT_ATOMS: atom_id res chain seq x y z
N MET A 1 -3.86 10.09 -16.96
CA MET A 1 -3.16 9.50 -15.80
C MET A 1 -3.74 10.17 -14.58
N ALA A 2 -4.05 9.42 -13.52
CA ALA A 2 -4.77 9.96 -12.38
C ALA A 2 -3.80 10.73 -11.48
N ASP A 3 -4.12 12.00 -11.18
CA ASP A 3 -3.43 12.86 -10.20
C ASP A 3 -3.05 12.02 -8.97
N SER A 4 -1.76 11.68 -8.82
CA SER A 4 -1.31 11.01 -7.60
C SER A 4 -1.39 12.02 -6.46
N ALA A 5 -2.50 11.98 -5.72
CA ALA A 5 -2.73 12.84 -4.56
C ALA A 5 -1.67 12.67 -3.46
N VAL A 6 -0.82 11.65 -3.56
CA VAL A 6 0.19 11.31 -2.57
C VAL A 6 1.55 11.32 -3.24
N CYS A 7 2.54 11.89 -2.58
CA CYS A 7 3.88 12.00 -3.16
C CYS A 7 4.56 10.64 -3.29
N PRO A 8 5.12 10.30 -4.47
CA PRO A 8 5.73 9.00 -4.72
C PRO A 8 6.98 8.77 -3.86
N GLN A 9 7.62 9.85 -3.44
CA GLN A 9 8.88 9.78 -2.72
C GLN A 9 8.70 9.60 -1.21
N CYS A 10 7.77 10.34 -0.63
CA CYS A 10 7.48 10.23 0.79
C CYS A 10 6.41 9.16 1.06
N LEU A 11 5.50 8.93 0.10
CA LEU A 11 4.21 8.24 0.23
C LEU A 11 3.31 8.80 1.36
N CYS A 12 3.76 9.86 2.04
CA CYS A 12 3.29 10.31 3.35
C CYS A 12 2.33 11.48 3.33
N SER A 13 2.33 12.27 2.28
CA SER A 13 1.69 13.58 2.33
C SER A 13 1.06 13.93 1.01
N VAL A 14 0.02 14.74 1.14
CA VAL A 14 -0.60 15.44 0.03
C VAL A 14 0.37 16.47 -0.52
N PHE A 15 0.16 16.81 -1.78
CA PHE A 15 0.86 17.91 -2.40
C PHE A 15 0.14 19.22 -2.11
N SER A 16 0.84 20.19 -1.53
CA SER A 16 0.37 21.58 -1.48
C SER A 16 0.81 22.33 -2.73
N LEU A 17 -0.08 23.14 -3.29
CA LEU A 17 0.24 24.03 -4.39
C LEU A 17 0.81 25.35 -3.85
N VAL A 18 2.10 25.57 -4.09
CA VAL A 18 2.81 26.79 -3.68
C VAL A 18 3.41 27.43 -4.93
N HIS A 19 2.95 28.63 -5.30
CA HIS A 19 3.40 29.37 -6.49
C HIS A 19 3.28 28.59 -7.82
N GLY A 20 2.19 27.84 -7.99
CA GLY A 20 1.96 27.06 -9.22
C GLY A 20 2.74 25.74 -9.28
N VAL A 21 3.43 25.37 -8.20
CA VAL A 21 4.20 24.13 -8.10
C VAL A 21 3.65 23.28 -6.96
N LYS A 22 3.46 21.98 -7.20
CA LYS A 22 3.05 21.01 -6.17
C LYS A 22 4.26 20.50 -5.37
N TYR A 23 4.22 20.61 -4.05
CA TYR A 23 5.26 20.11 -3.12
C TYR A 23 4.69 19.10 -2.11
N CYS A 24 5.37 17.96 -1.85
CA CYS A 24 5.01 17.03 -0.76
C CYS A 24 5.14 17.78 0.57
N ASP A 25 4.05 17.91 1.34
CA ASP A 25 4.10 18.59 2.65
C ASP A 25 5.04 17.90 3.65
N GLY A 26 5.29 16.60 3.48
CA GLY A 26 6.12 15.81 4.39
C GLY A 26 7.60 15.70 4.01
N CYS A 27 7.98 15.87 2.75
CA CYS A 27 9.39 15.75 2.34
C CYS A 27 9.89 16.87 1.44
N GLY A 28 9.03 17.82 1.07
CA GLY A 28 9.37 18.94 0.19
C GLY A 28 9.65 18.53 -1.25
N THR A 29 9.43 17.27 -1.64
CA THR A 29 9.64 16.84 -3.03
C THR A 29 8.67 17.57 -3.95
N GLN A 30 9.23 18.25 -4.94
CA GLN A 30 8.50 18.90 -6.02
C GLN A 30 8.01 17.86 -7.03
N LEU A 31 6.75 17.95 -7.46
CA LEU A 31 6.23 17.16 -8.56
C LEU A 31 6.61 17.83 -9.89
N GLN A 32 7.59 17.25 -10.59
CA GLN A 32 8.21 17.88 -11.76
C GLN A 32 7.25 17.96 -12.96
N ASP A 33 6.38 16.97 -13.12
CA ASP A 33 5.49 16.83 -14.28
C ASP A 33 4.18 17.62 -14.14
N PHE A 34 3.93 18.26 -12.99
CA PHE A 34 2.67 18.94 -12.72
C PHE A 34 2.41 20.13 -13.67
N MET A 35 3.47 20.86 -14.04
CA MET A 35 3.36 22.01 -14.95
C MET A 35 2.99 21.59 -16.36
N GLU A 36 3.55 20.48 -16.85
CA GLU A 36 3.23 19.92 -18.16
C GLU A 36 1.80 19.38 -18.20
N GLU A 37 1.38 18.63 -17.17
CA GLU A 37 0.00 18.14 -17.07
C GLU A 37 -1.03 19.27 -17.01
N GLN A 38 -0.76 20.35 -16.26
CA GLN A 38 -1.68 21.49 -16.19
C GLN A 38 -1.83 22.17 -17.56
N ALA A 39 -0.74 22.35 -18.31
CA ALA A 39 -0.77 22.91 -19.65
C ALA A 39 -1.53 22.03 -20.65
N GLU A 40 -1.33 20.70 -20.60
CA GLU A 40 -2.06 19.74 -21.43
C GLU A 40 -3.56 19.69 -21.10
N PHE A 41 -3.91 19.81 -19.82
CA PHE A 41 -5.29 19.81 -19.36
C PHE A 41 -6.04 21.07 -19.82
N GLU A 42 -5.43 22.24 -19.69
CA GLU A 42 -5.99 23.51 -20.19
C GLU A 42 -6.18 23.45 -21.72
N PHE A 43 -5.23 22.89 -22.45
CA PHE A 43 -5.33 22.68 -23.90
C PHE A 43 -6.44 21.69 -24.28
N SER A 44 -6.59 20.61 -23.51
CA SER A 44 -7.66 19.61 -23.72
C SER A 44 -9.07 20.13 -23.42
N GLN A 45 -9.23 21.01 -22.43
CA GLN A 45 -10.53 21.61 -22.13
C GLN A 45 -11.00 22.56 -23.24
N MET A 46 -10.07 23.30 -23.87
CA MET A 46 -10.41 24.16 -25.00
C MET A 46 -10.91 23.37 -26.23
N THR A 47 -10.56 22.09 -26.35
CA THR A 47 -10.92 21.26 -27.52
C THR A 47 -12.13 20.34 -27.32
N LYS A 48 -12.60 20.12 -26.09
CA LYS A 48 -13.63 19.10 -25.75
C LYS A 48 -15.05 19.63 -25.47
N SER A 49 -15.40 20.81 -25.97
CA SER A 49 -16.75 21.39 -25.80
C SER A 49 -17.88 20.70 -26.62
N ARG A 50 -17.76 19.43 -27.01
CA ARG A 50 -18.82 18.73 -27.76
C ARG A 50 -18.89 17.23 -27.43
N ALA A 51 -20.06 16.84 -26.94
CA ALA A 51 -20.58 15.48 -26.72
C ALA A 51 -20.22 14.79 -25.39
N HIS A 52 -21.18 14.78 -24.47
CA HIS A 52 -21.42 13.62 -23.60
C HIS A 52 -22.91 13.33 -23.53
N SER A 53 -23.31 12.27 -24.24
CA SER A 53 -24.61 11.60 -24.12
C SER A 53 -24.49 10.55 -23.03
N SER A 54 -25.43 10.59 -22.10
CA SER A 54 -25.58 9.70 -20.96
C SER A 54 -25.98 8.29 -21.42
N GLN A 55 -25.22 7.27 -21.00
CA GLN A 55 -25.65 5.88 -20.99
C GLN A 55 -25.31 5.28 -19.62
N GLN A 56 -26.34 5.15 -18.79
CA GLN A 56 -26.28 4.37 -17.55
C GLN A 56 -26.40 2.88 -17.87
N PRO A 57 -25.54 2.00 -17.35
CA PRO A 57 -25.74 0.56 -17.44
C PRO A 57 -26.79 0.10 -16.41
N LYS A 58 -27.68 -0.78 -16.87
CA LYS A 58 -28.67 -1.50 -16.05
C LYS A 58 -28.00 -2.50 -15.11
N GLU A 59 -28.42 -2.48 -13.86
CA GLU A 59 -28.08 -3.46 -12.82
C GLU A 59 -28.99 -4.70 -12.96
N ASP A 60 -28.47 -5.78 -13.53
CA ASP A 60 -29.13 -7.10 -13.50
C ASP A 60 -28.59 -7.91 -12.31
N GLY A 61 -29.46 -8.13 -11.32
CA GLY A 61 -29.21 -8.86 -10.09
C GLY A 61 -29.11 -10.37 -10.30
N GLY A 62 -27.88 -10.87 -10.34
CA GLY A 62 -27.56 -12.29 -10.24
C GLY A 62 -26.52 -12.53 -9.14
N GLY A 63 -26.96 -13.01 -7.97
CA GLY A 63 -26.16 -13.24 -6.76
C GLY A 63 -25.15 -14.40 -6.84
N GLY A 64 -24.43 -14.53 -7.95
CA GLY A 64 -23.19 -15.30 -7.98
C GLY A 64 -22.11 -14.51 -7.26
N LYS A 65 -21.43 -15.10 -6.28
CA LYS A 65 -20.18 -14.54 -5.72
C LYS A 65 -19.14 -14.49 -6.85
N GLN A 66 -19.20 -13.45 -7.68
CA GLN A 66 -18.19 -13.19 -8.69
C GLN A 66 -16.86 -13.05 -7.94
N ARG A 67 -15.94 -13.96 -8.24
CA ARG A 67 -14.56 -13.83 -7.79
C ARG A 67 -14.00 -12.60 -8.48
N ARG A 68 -13.97 -11.46 -7.77
CA ARG A 68 -13.29 -10.27 -8.25
C ARG A 68 -11.79 -10.59 -8.29
N ALA A 69 -11.19 -10.38 -9.44
CA ALA A 69 -9.76 -10.40 -9.60
C ALA A 69 -9.21 -8.99 -9.31
N PHE A 70 -8.05 -8.93 -8.67
CA PHE A 70 -7.43 -7.68 -8.23
C PHE A 70 -6.09 -7.48 -8.92
N VAL A 71 -5.76 -6.24 -9.29
CA VAL A 71 -4.40 -5.88 -9.72
C VAL A 71 -3.54 -5.75 -8.46
N PHE A 72 -2.50 -6.57 -8.35
CA PHE A 72 -1.69 -6.65 -7.13
C PHE A 72 -1.08 -5.30 -6.74
N ASN A 73 -0.45 -4.59 -7.69
CA ASN A 73 0.25 -3.32 -7.41
C ASN A 73 -0.70 -2.26 -6.85
N ASP A 74 -1.90 -2.12 -7.42
CA ASP A 74 -2.91 -1.18 -6.92
C ASP A 74 -3.35 -1.50 -5.48
N CYS A 75 -3.51 -2.80 -5.18
CA CYS A 75 -3.84 -3.26 -3.84
C CYS A 75 -2.67 -3.06 -2.86
N ALA A 76 -1.43 -3.33 -3.28
CA ALA A 76 -0.23 -3.16 -2.46
C ALA A 76 0.00 -1.68 -2.12
N GLU A 77 -0.16 -0.78 -3.08
CA GLU A 77 -0.11 0.66 -2.84
C GLU A 77 -1.20 1.12 -1.86
N THR A 78 -2.44 0.69 -2.07
CA THR A 78 -3.56 1.05 -1.18
C THR A 78 -3.32 0.52 0.23
N TYR A 79 -2.78 -0.69 0.35
CA TYR A 79 -2.47 -1.32 1.63
C TYR A 79 -1.32 -0.60 2.35
N ALA A 80 -0.24 -0.28 1.64
CA ALA A 80 0.89 0.49 2.18
C ALA A 80 0.44 1.87 2.68
N ARG A 81 -0.43 2.56 1.92
CA ARG A 81 -1.03 3.83 2.36
C ARG A 81 -1.86 3.66 3.62
N ALA A 82 -2.68 2.61 3.71
CA ALA A 82 -3.49 2.33 4.90
C ALA A 82 -2.62 2.09 6.15
N LEU A 83 -1.54 1.29 6.03
CA LEU A 83 -0.60 1.04 7.12
C LEU A 83 0.16 2.30 7.53
N GLN A 84 0.50 3.16 6.59
CA GLN A 84 1.18 4.41 6.87
C GLN A 84 0.28 5.42 7.58
N THR A 85 -0.98 5.57 7.15
CA THR A 85 -1.97 6.38 7.87
C THR A 85 -2.17 5.85 9.28
N LEU A 86 -2.26 4.53 9.43
CA LEU A 86 -2.32 3.89 10.74
C LEU A 86 -1.12 4.27 11.62
N LEU A 87 0.11 4.16 11.10
CA LEU A 87 1.33 4.57 11.80
C LEU A 87 1.32 6.05 12.19
N HIS A 88 0.87 6.92 11.29
CA HIS A 88 0.77 8.35 11.55
C HIS A 88 -0.18 8.64 12.72
N ASP A 89 -1.37 8.03 12.72
CA ASP A 89 -2.36 8.22 13.78
C ASP A 89 -1.88 7.64 15.12
N GLN A 90 -1.17 6.50 15.08
CA GLN A 90 -0.53 5.92 16.25
C GLN A 90 0.52 6.86 16.86
N VAL A 91 1.40 7.45 16.04
CA VAL A 91 2.41 8.39 16.54
C VAL A 91 1.76 9.67 17.08
N SER A 92 0.77 10.22 16.36
CA SER A 92 0.02 11.40 16.81
C SER A 92 -0.62 11.17 18.19
N PHE A 93 -1.19 9.98 18.39
CA PHE A 93 -1.73 9.57 19.69
C PHE A 93 -0.66 9.52 20.79
N LEU A 94 0.53 8.95 20.53
CA LEU A 94 1.61 8.91 21.53
C LEU A 94 2.13 10.31 21.89
N VAL A 95 2.29 11.20 20.91
CA VAL A 95 2.73 12.58 21.14
C VAL A 95 1.69 13.35 21.97
N SER A 96 0.40 13.23 21.63
CA SER A 96 -0.68 13.97 22.30
C SER A 96 -1.05 13.41 23.68
N THR A 97 -1.06 12.08 23.85
CA THR A 97 -1.58 11.42 25.06
C THR A 97 -0.47 11.06 26.04
N TYR A 98 0.67 10.59 25.54
CA TYR A 98 1.81 10.18 26.38
C TYR A 98 2.90 11.25 26.47
N GLY A 99 2.76 12.35 25.74
CA GLY A 99 3.73 13.46 25.78
C GLY A 99 5.07 13.11 25.14
N CYS A 100 5.11 12.13 24.23
CA CYS A 100 6.33 11.79 23.51
C CYS A 100 6.85 12.98 22.69
N HIS A 101 8.17 13.02 22.47
CA HIS A 101 8.82 14.06 21.71
C HIS A 101 8.27 14.15 20.27
N ALA A 102 8.03 15.38 19.78
CA ALA A 102 7.45 15.62 18.46
C ALA A 102 8.28 15.03 17.29
N GLY A 103 9.60 14.88 17.49
CA GLY A 103 10.50 14.22 16.54
C GLY A 103 10.23 12.72 16.33
N LEU A 104 9.41 12.07 17.17
CA LEU A 104 9.03 10.66 17.01
C LEU A 104 8.39 10.40 15.63
N ALA A 105 7.60 11.35 15.12
CA ALA A 105 6.98 11.24 13.80
C ALA A 105 8.00 11.12 12.66
N GLU A 106 9.08 11.91 12.71
CA GLU A 106 10.14 11.84 11.70
C GLU A 106 10.92 10.52 11.80
N THR A 107 11.22 10.09 13.03
CA THR A 107 11.93 8.83 13.28
C THR A 107 11.13 7.64 12.76
N VAL A 108 9.84 7.53 13.13
CA VAL A 108 8.98 6.44 12.68
C VAL A 108 8.75 6.50 11.17
N ARG A 109 8.63 7.70 10.58
CA ARG A 109 8.54 7.85 9.11
C ARG A 109 9.79 7.33 8.40
N SER A 110 10.97 7.66 8.92
CA SER A 110 12.24 7.17 8.37
C SER A 110 12.34 5.65 8.47
N LEU A 111 11.92 5.06 9.59
CA LEU A 111 11.84 3.61 9.78
C LEU A 111 10.86 2.97 8.80
N TRP A 112 9.67 3.55 8.62
CA TRP A 112 8.66 3.06 7.68
C TRP A 112 9.18 3.06 6.23
N ARG A 113 9.84 4.14 5.78
CA ARG A 113 10.43 4.17 4.43
C ARG A 113 11.47 3.07 4.24
N ALA A 114 12.38 2.92 5.19
CA ALA A 114 13.38 1.85 5.15
C ALA A 114 12.73 0.46 5.14
N TYR A 115 11.64 0.29 5.90
CA TYR A 115 10.86 -0.94 5.95
C TYR A 115 10.20 -1.27 4.60
N VAL A 116 9.46 -0.33 4.02
CA VAL A 116 8.78 -0.53 2.72
C VAL A 116 9.78 -0.90 1.63
N LEU A 117 10.89 -0.17 1.53
CA LEU A 117 11.95 -0.46 0.55
C LEU A 117 12.54 -1.86 0.73
N ARG A 118 12.84 -2.27 1.98
CA ARG A 118 13.40 -3.60 2.26
C ARG A 118 12.40 -4.73 2.14
N SER A 119 11.12 -4.45 2.37
CA SER A 119 10.06 -5.45 2.27
C SER A 119 9.79 -5.85 0.83
N GLY A 120 10.15 -5.02 -0.17
CA GLY A 120 9.80 -5.27 -1.57
C GLY A 120 8.30 -5.17 -1.85
N LEU A 121 7.48 -4.68 -0.90
CA LEU A 121 6.02 -4.60 -1.03
C LEU A 121 5.54 -3.86 -2.28
N LEU A 122 6.33 -2.88 -2.74
CA LEU A 122 6.04 -2.04 -3.90
C LEU A 122 6.97 -2.30 -5.09
N GLU A 123 7.81 -3.34 -5.04
CA GLU A 123 8.73 -3.64 -6.14
C GLU A 123 8.04 -4.49 -7.22
N PRO A 124 8.17 -4.11 -8.51
CA PRO A 124 7.51 -4.82 -9.62
C PRO A 124 8.09 -6.22 -9.88
N GLN A 125 9.32 -6.48 -9.44
CA GLN A 125 10.01 -7.77 -9.64
C GLN A 125 9.35 -8.93 -8.88
N PHE A 126 8.50 -8.60 -7.90
CA PHE A 126 7.80 -9.58 -7.10
C PHE A 126 6.84 -10.48 -7.91
N GLU A 127 6.44 -10.02 -9.09
CA GLU A 127 5.53 -10.75 -9.98
C GLU A 127 6.14 -12.06 -10.53
N GLU A 128 7.46 -12.11 -10.67
CA GLU A 128 8.21 -13.23 -11.29
C GLU A 128 8.49 -14.36 -10.29
N ASP A 129 8.95 -14.03 -9.07
CA ASP A 129 9.30 -15.03 -8.06
C ASP A 129 8.06 -15.76 -7.52
N ALA A 130 6.94 -15.06 -7.31
CA ALA A 130 5.69 -15.66 -6.85
C ALA A 130 5.07 -16.63 -7.88
N ALA A 131 5.40 -16.50 -9.16
CA ALA A 131 4.92 -17.40 -10.21
C ALA A 131 5.78 -18.68 -10.34
N GLY A 132 7.02 -18.67 -9.84
CA GLY A 132 8.01 -19.73 -10.07
C GLY A 132 7.84 -21.00 -9.22
N GLU A 133 7.22 -20.91 -8.04
CA GLU A 133 7.24 -22.02 -7.08
C GLU A 133 6.05 -23.00 -7.18
N GLY A 134 5.01 -22.69 -7.97
CA GLY A 134 3.75 -23.45 -7.95
C GLY A 134 3.52 -24.46 -9.09
N SER A 135 4.31 -24.43 -10.16
CA SER A 135 3.98 -25.18 -11.39
C SER A 135 5.18 -25.87 -12.05
N GLN A 136 5.91 -26.69 -11.30
CA GLN A 136 6.69 -27.77 -11.92
C GLN A 136 5.76 -28.91 -12.35
N VAL A 137 4.98 -28.69 -13.41
CA VAL A 137 4.46 -29.81 -14.21
C VAL A 137 5.64 -30.36 -14.99
N LYS A 138 6.08 -31.55 -14.57
CA LYS A 138 6.98 -32.44 -15.32
C LYS A 138 6.54 -32.53 -16.79
N GLN A 139 7.17 -31.76 -17.67
CA GLN A 139 7.28 -32.10 -19.08
C GLN A 139 8.69 -32.61 -19.33
N GLU A 140 8.87 -33.90 -19.04
CA GLU A 140 9.96 -34.68 -19.62
C GLU A 140 9.61 -34.95 -21.09
N GLY A 141 10.40 -34.45 -22.03
CA GLY A 141 10.21 -34.76 -23.45
C GLY A 141 10.97 -33.87 -24.44
N GLN A 142 12.29 -34.11 -24.55
CA GLN A 142 13.13 -34.11 -25.77
C GLN A 142 12.85 -33.07 -26.89
N THR A 143 13.85 -32.26 -27.27
CA THR A 143 14.83 -32.57 -28.35
C THR A 143 15.58 -31.29 -28.76
N GLU A 144 16.88 -31.47 -29.03
CA GLU A 144 17.87 -30.53 -29.57
C GLU A 144 17.51 -29.95 -30.95
N GLU A 145 17.87 -28.69 -31.25
CA GLU A 145 19.04 -28.33 -32.07
C GLU A 145 18.99 -26.89 -32.60
N ARG A 146 20.14 -26.20 -32.42
CA ARG A 146 20.80 -25.18 -33.26
C ARG A 146 19.97 -24.22 -34.14
N GLY A 147 20.11 -22.93 -33.86
CA GLY A 147 19.92 -21.85 -34.83
C GLY A 147 20.51 -20.52 -34.39
N ARG A 148 21.56 -20.06 -35.08
CA ARG A 148 22.39 -18.90 -34.78
C ARG A 148 21.71 -17.60 -35.26
N GLY A 149 21.66 -16.60 -34.38
CA GLY A 149 21.72 -15.18 -34.74
C GLY A 149 20.39 -14.42 -34.85
N GLN A 150 20.15 -13.49 -33.92
CA GLN A 150 19.57 -12.17 -34.19
C GLN A 150 19.65 -11.23 -32.98
N ALA A 151 19.62 -9.93 -33.29
CA ALA A 151 20.15 -8.78 -32.56
C ALA A 151 19.42 -8.38 -31.26
N PRO A 152 20.06 -7.56 -30.38
CA PRO A 152 19.43 -7.02 -29.17
C PRO A 152 18.51 -5.85 -29.54
N GLY A 153 17.28 -6.17 -29.97
CA GLY A 153 16.17 -5.23 -29.99
C GLY A 153 15.41 -5.34 -28.67
N ALA A 154 15.74 -4.51 -27.69
CA ALA A 154 14.99 -4.40 -26.44
C ALA A 154 13.63 -3.73 -26.70
N THR A 155 12.67 -4.48 -27.23
CA THR A 155 11.27 -4.11 -27.14
C THR A 155 10.81 -4.34 -25.71
N ALA A 156 10.60 -3.25 -24.97
CA ALA A 156 9.90 -3.28 -23.69
C ALA A 156 8.49 -3.84 -23.93
N VAL A 157 8.33 -5.14 -23.71
CA VAL A 157 7.03 -5.79 -23.72
C VAL A 157 6.29 -5.22 -22.52
N ALA A 158 5.23 -4.44 -22.77
CA ALA A 158 4.38 -3.91 -21.72
C ALA A 158 3.84 -5.09 -20.89
N ALA A 159 4.34 -5.21 -19.65
CA ALA A 159 3.91 -6.24 -18.72
C ALA A 159 2.41 -6.10 -18.48
N GLN A 160 1.64 -7.16 -18.74
CA GLN A 160 0.21 -7.15 -18.45
C GLN A 160 0.01 -7.21 -16.93
N PRO A 161 -0.93 -6.44 -16.36
CA PRO A 161 -1.17 -6.45 -14.92
C PRO A 161 -1.65 -7.83 -14.47
N LYS A 162 -0.92 -8.45 -13.53
CA LYS A 162 -1.27 -9.75 -12.97
C LYS A 162 -2.49 -9.63 -12.07
N MET A 163 -3.50 -10.42 -12.40
CA MET A 163 -4.74 -10.57 -11.65
C MET A 163 -4.54 -11.60 -10.52
N VAL A 164 -4.85 -11.22 -9.27
CA VAL A 164 -4.64 -12.04 -8.07
C VAL A 164 -5.96 -12.26 -7.33
N GLU A 165 -6.16 -13.47 -6.78
CA GLU A 165 -7.32 -13.76 -5.92
C GLU A 165 -7.13 -13.18 -4.51
N ALA A 166 -8.23 -12.81 -3.83
CA ALA A 166 -8.18 -12.16 -2.51
C ALA A 166 -7.40 -12.93 -1.42
N ARG A 167 -7.38 -14.28 -1.47
CA ARG A 167 -6.65 -15.12 -0.51
C ARG A 167 -5.15 -15.07 -0.73
N GLU A 168 -4.73 -15.10 -1.99
CA GLU A 168 -3.32 -14.97 -2.38
C GLU A 168 -2.85 -13.55 -2.07
N LEU A 169 -3.64 -12.53 -2.44
CA LEU A 169 -3.39 -11.14 -2.09
C LEU A 169 -3.15 -10.95 -0.58
N HIS A 170 -4.02 -11.52 0.27
CA HIS A 170 -3.80 -11.50 1.72
C HIS A 170 -2.44 -12.08 2.08
N THR A 171 -2.11 -13.26 1.55
CA THR A 171 -0.89 -13.98 1.91
C THR A 171 0.35 -13.17 1.56
N LEU A 172 0.37 -12.62 0.34
CA LEU A 172 1.47 -11.78 -0.15
C LEU A 172 1.61 -10.50 0.67
N LEU A 173 0.53 -9.71 0.83
CA LEU A 173 0.60 -8.45 1.58
C LEU A 173 1.05 -8.66 3.04
N TRP A 174 0.58 -9.73 3.68
CA TRP A 174 0.92 -10.04 5.07
C TRP A 174 2.31 -10.62 5.25
N GLN A 175 2.84 -11.34 4.26
CA GLN A 175 4.20 -11.85 4.30
C GLN A 175 5.22 -10.70 4.28
N HIS A 176 4.93 -9.66 3.52
CA HIS A 176 5.84 -8.52 3.32
C HIS A 176 5.63 -7.40 4.32
N ALA A 177 4.37 -7.10 4.66
CA ALA A 177 4.02 -6.02 5.56
C ALA A 177 2.84 -6.41 6.47
N PRO A 178 3.04 -7.30 7.45
CA PRO A 178 2.01 -7.62 8.41
C PRO A 178 1.61 -6.36 9.19
N PRO A 179 0.33 -6.17 9.58
CA PRO A 179 -0.09 -5.01 10.38
C PRO A 179 0.71 -4.87 11.69
N ALA A 180 1.15 -6.00 12.27
CA ALA A 180 1.99 -6.02 13.47
C ALA A 180 3.30 -5.23 13.31
N ALA A 181 3.84 -5.13 12.10
CA ALA A 181 5.03 -4.33 11.81
C ALA A 181 4.84 -2.85 12.18
N THR A 182 3.61 -2.32 12.11
CA THR A 182 3.33 -0.93 12.54
C THR A 182 3.65 -0.74 14.03
N MET A 183 3.28 -1.70 14.87
CA MET A 183 3.56 -1.66 16.31
C MET A 183 5.06 -1.84 16.61
N GLU A 184 5.73 -2.70 15.84
CA GLU A 184 7.19 -2.91 15.96
C GLU A 184 7.97 -1.64 15.60
N LEU A 185 7.62 -1.01 14.48
CA LEU A 185 8.23 0.25 14.04
C LEU A 185 7.95 1.39 15.02
N LEU A 186 6.72 1.46 15.55
CA LEU A 186 6.33 2.44 16.56
C LEU A 186 7.18 2.28 17.83
N TYR A 187 7.32 1.04 18.33
CA TYR A 187 8.13 0.76 19.51
C TYR A 187 9.62 1.00 19.26
N LEU A 188 10.13 0.65 18.08
CA LEU A 188 11.51 0.96 17.71
C LEU A 188 11.76 2.47 17.68
N GLY A 189 10.81 3.26 17.17
CA GLY A 189 10.87 4.72 17.20
C GLY A 189 10.92 5.28 18.63
N VAL A 190 10.05 4.77 19.51
CA VAL A 190 10.03 5.09 20.95
C VAL A 190 11.39 4.79 21.61
N LEU A 191 11.97 3.61 21.32
CA LEU A 191 13.28 3.22 21.85
C LEU A 191 14.42 4.14 21.36
N LEU A 192 14.45 4.45 20.06
CA LEU A 192 15.47 5.32 19.48
C LEU A 192 15.41 6.74 20.05
N MET A 193 14.19 7.22 20.36
CA MET A 193 13.95 8.52 21.00
C MET A 193 14.14 8.50 22.53
N ARG A 194 14.41 7.33 23.13
CA ARG A 194 14.56 7.13 24.59
C ARG A 194 13.31 7.55 25.38
N GLU A 195 12.14 7.34 24.81
CA GLU A 195 10.86 7.61 25.45
C GLU A 195 10.56 6.56 26.53
N ALA A 196 9.91 6.96 27.62
CA ALA A 196 9.61 6.09 28.77
C ALA A 196 8.34 5.24 28.57
N LEU A 197 8.16 4.64 27.39
CA LEU A 197 7.03 3.79 27.04
C LEU A 197 7.43 2.32 26.93
N GLN A 198 6.69 1.44 27.60
CA GLN A 198 6.92 0.00 27.51
C GLN A 198 6.06 -0.63 26.41
N PRO A 199 6.46 -1.79 25.84
CA PRO A 199 5.62 -2.53 24.89
C PRO A 199 4.22 -2.81 25.44
N CYS A 200 4.13 -3.13 26.74
CA CYS A 200 2.88 -3.40 27.42
C CYS A 200 1.91 -2.21 27.39
N ASP A 201 2.41 -0.98 27.39
CA ASP A 201 1.56 0.21 27.35
C ASP A 201 0.95 0.39 25.96
N LEU A 202 1.73 0.16 24.90
CA LEU A 202 1.23 0.20 23.51
C LEU A 202 0.15 -0.87 23.28
N VAL A 203 0.39 -2.10 23.75
CA VAL A 203 -0.59 -3.19 23.65
C VAL A 203 -1.84 -2.87 24.45
N ARG A 204 -1.70 -2.38 25.69
CA ARG A 204 -2.85 -1.99 26.52
C ARG A 204 -3.65 -0.86 25.86
N ALA A 205 -2.99 0.15 25.29
CA ALA A 205 -3.65 1.24 24.58
C ALA A 205 -4.37 0.76 23.32
N ALA A 206 -3.79 -0.19 22.57
CA ALA A 206 -4.42 -0.79 21.40
C ALA A 206 -5.66 -1.63 21.78
N MET A 207 -5.56 -2.44 22.84
CA MET A 207 -6.67 -3.26 23.34
C MET A 207 -7.81 -2.41 23.92
N ALA A 208 -7.48 -1.27 24.54
CA ALA A 208 -8.47 -0.30 25.00
C ALA A 208 -9.11 0.51 23.86
N GLY A 209 -8.62 0.38 22.62
CA GLY A 209 -9.11 1.13 21.46
C GLY A 209 -8.63 2.59 21.40
N HIS A 210 -7.70 3.00 22.27
CA HIS A 210 -7.13 4.34 22.24
C HIS A 210 -6.06 4.49 21.15
N LEU A 211 -5.21 3.47 21.00
CA LEU A 211 -4.23 3.39 19.91
C LEU A 211 -4.88 2.71 18.70
N PRO A 212 -4.92 3.33 17.50
CA PRO A 212 -5.80 2.93 16.40
C PRO A 212 -5.42 1.64 15.65
N TYR A 213 -4.78 0.66 16.30
CA TYR A 213 -4.31 -0.59 15.67
C TYR A 213 -5.42 -1.42 14.99
N LEU A 214 -6.59 -1.51 15.61
CA LEU A 214 -7.72 -2.30 15.09
C LEU A 214 -8.56 -1.54 14.05
N SER A 215 -8.24 -0.26 13.79
CA SER A 215 -8.94 0.62 12.85
C SER A 215 -8.44 0.50 11.41
N LEU A 216 -7.52 -0.44 11.13
CA LEU A 216 -6.96 -0.64 9.79
C LEU A 216 -8.03 -0.82 8.70
N PRO A 217 -9.11 -1.61 8.91
CA PRO A 217 -10.15 -1.75 7.89
C PRO A 217 -10.82 -0.42 7.52
N SER A 218 -11.12 0.44 8.50
CA SER A 218 -11.72 1.75 8.24
C SER A 218 -10.75 2.71 7.58
N LEU A 219 -9.46 2.66 7.93
CA LEU A 219 -8.44 3.49 7.31
C LEU A 219 -8.17 3.11 5.85
N ALA A 220 -8.27 1.83 5.51
CA ALA A 220 -8.11 1.36 4.13
C ALA A 220 -9.20 1.89 3.18
N VAL A 221 -10.42 2.10 3.67
CA VAL A 221 -11.50 2.74 2.89
C VAL A 221 -11.16 4.18 2.53
N GLY A 222 -10.55 4.92 3.47
CA GLY A 222 -10.07 6.28 3.21
C GLY A 222 -8.77 6.33 2.39
N ALA A 223 -8.02 5.23 2.35
CA ALA A 223 -6.77 5.12 1.61
C ALA A 223 -6.95 4.79 0.12
N VAL A 224 -8.19 4.60 -0.34
CA VAL A 224 -8.54 4.44 -1.75
C VAL A 224 -8.14 5.71 -2.49
N GLY A 225 -6.93 5.69 -3.05
CA GLY A 225 -6.33 6.82 -3.75
C GLY A 225 -6.82 6.92 -5.18
N SER A 226 -5.90 7.33 -6.06
CA SER A 226 -6.12 7.49 -7.51
C SER A 226 -6.49 6.18 -8.23
N THR A 227 -6.16 5.02 -7.66
CA THR A 227 -6.45 3.71 -8.25
C THR A 227 -7.92 3.30 -8.10
N GLY A 228 -8.65 3.85 -7.12
CA GLY A 228 -10.04 3.45 -6.85
C GLY A 228 -10.18 2.01 -6.35
N THR A 229 -9.07 1.34 -6.01
CA THR A 229 -9.07 -0.09 -5.70
C THR A 229 -9.43 -0.34 -4.24
N GLU A 230 -10.64 -0.82 -3.99
CA GLU A 230 -11.07 -1.24 -2.66
C GLU A 230 -10.42 -2.57 -2.25
N LEU A 231 -9.76 -2.58 -1.10
CA LEU A 231 -9.20 -3.80 -0.52
C LEU A 231 -10.30 -4.66 0.11
N PRO A 232 -10.30 -5.99 -0.11
CA PRO A 232 -11.23 -6.87 0.59
C PRO A 232 -11.05 -6.79 2.10
N GLU A 233 -12.13 -6.64 2.86
CA GLU A 233 -12.10 -6.57 4.32
C GLU A 233 -11.36 -7.77 4.96
N ALA A 234 -11.43 -8.94 4.31
CA ALA A 234 -10.74 -10.15 4.73
C ALA A 234 -9.22 -10.01 4.74
N VAL A 235 -8.64 -9.15 3.89
CA VAL A 235 -7.20 -8.84 3.81
C VAL A 235 -6.76 -7.96 4.97
N LEU A 236 -7.66 -7.11 5.48
CA LEU A 236 -7.34 -6.04 6.42
C LEU A 236 -7.52 -6.45 7.88
N LYS A 237 -8.37 -7.45 8.15
CA LYS A 237 -8.66 -7.88 9.52
C LYS A 237 -7.49 -8.69 10.08
N PRO A 238 -6.86 -8.26 11.19
CA PRO A 238 -5.80 -9.03 11.80
C PRO A 238 -6.33 -10.39 12.28
N ARG A 239 -5.97 -11.48 11.59
CA ARG A 239 -6.33 -12.84 11.99
C ARG A 239 -5.37 -13.36 13.05
N GLY A 240 -5.61 -12.99 14.30
CA GLY A 240 -5.19 -13.83 15.40
C GLY A 240 -6.09 -15.05 15.44
N LYS A 241 -5.57 -16.27 15.24
CA LYS A 241 -6.20 -17.40 15.93
C LYS A 241 -6.08 -17.04 17.41
N PRO A 242 -7.17 -16.90 18.18
CA PRO A 242 -7.05 -16.64 19.61
C PRO A 242 -6.14 -17.73 20.17
N ILE A 243 -4.97 -17.32 20.65
CA ILE A 243 -4.12 -18.22 21.41
C ILE A 243 -4.95 -18.48 22.66
N ALA A 244 -5.56 -19.66 22.74
CA ALA A 244 -6.26 -20.07 23.93
C ALA A 244 -5.22 -20.09 25.04
N TYR A 245 -5.21 -19.05 25.87
CA TYR A 245 -4.47 -19.07 27.11
C TYR A 245 -5.15 -20.14 27.95
N THR A 246 -4.63 -21.36 27.88
CA THR A 246 -4.95 -22.40 28.85
C THR A 246 -4.63 -21.79 30.21
N SER A 247 -5.69 -21.51 30.98
CA SER A 247 -5.62 -20.92 32.31
C SER A 247 -4.48 -21.56 33.07
N ILE A 248 -3.45 -20.77 33.41
CA ILE A 248 -2.39 -21.22 34.30
C ILE A 248 -3.07 -21.47 35.64
N PRO A 249 -3.08 -22.72 36.16
CA PRO A 249 -3.67 -22.99 37.46
C PRO A 249 -2.86 -22.22 38.52
N HIS A 250 -3.58 -21.41 39.31
CA HIS A 250 -3.05 -20.71 40.48
C HIS A 250 -2.77 -21.66 41.63
#